data_AF-A0A351QWR0-F1
#
_entry.id   AF-A0A351QWR0-F1
#
_cell.length_a   1.000
_cell.length_b   1.000
_cell.length_c   1.000
_cell.angle_alpha   90.00
_cell.angle_beta   90.00
_cell.angle_gamma   90.00
#
_symmetry.space_group_name_H-M   'P 1'
#
loop_
_entity.id
_entity.type
_entity.pdbx_description
1 polymer ?
#
loop_
_entity_poly.entity_id
_entity_poly.type
_entity_poly.pdbx_seq_one_letter_code
_entity_poly.pdbx_strand_id
1 'polypeptide(L)'
;MNLIFIIIISYLTLYLVIWLHELGHSFFYWKYGCKENWLKVNVKPYLFFSTPAPVDEDRVEYLTDKQNLIVSYGGIVVNLFLAFMIIIVIEITSISNNYIELFLYQFVTLHLSEAISYLVLGNIYLVSDM
;
A
#
# COMPACT_ATOMS: atom_id res chain seq x y z
N MET A 1 10.60 0.20 -26.22
CA MET A 1 10.89 -0.32 -24.86
C MET A 1 11.06 -1.82 -24.93
N ASN A 2 11.94 -2.40 -24.13
CA ASN A 2 12.18 -3.85 -24.10
C ASN A 2 11.18 -4.53 -23.15
N LEU A 3 10.53 -5.61 -23.62
CA LEU A 3 9.47 -6.32 -22.91
C LEU A 3 9.89 -6.81 -21.52
N ILE A 4 11.11 -7.32 -21.37
CA ILE A 4 11.61 -7.83 -20.09
C ILE A 4 11.65 -6.71 -19.05
N PHE A 5 12.12 -5.52 -19.45
CA PHE A 5 12.14 -4.36 -18.57
C PHE A 5 10.74 -3.88 -18.19
N ILE A 6 9.77 -3.93 -19.12
CA ILE A 6 8.38 -3.58 -18.83
C ILE A 6 7.82 -4.50 -17.74
N ILE A 7 8.03 -5.82 -17.87
CA ILE A 7 7.56 -6.81 -16.89
C ILE A 7 8.20 -6.59 -15.52
N ILE A 8 9.52 -6.38 -15.49
CA ILE A 8 10.25 -6.13 -14.24
C ILE A 8 9.76 -4.86 -13.55
N ILE A 9 9.62 -3.75 -14.29
CA ILE A 9 9.13 -2.48 -13.73
C ILE A 9 7.71 -2.65 -13.22
N SER A 10 6.83 -3.30 -13.98
CA SER A 10 5.43 -3.50 -13.57
C SER A 10 5.33 -4.31 -12.28
N TYR A 11 6.10 -5.41 -12.18
CA TYR A 11 6.13 -6.24 -10.98
C TYR A 11 6.70 -5.49 -9.76
N LEU A 12 7.82 -4.78 -9.93
CA LEU A 12 8.42 -4.00 -8.85
C LEU A 12 7.50 -2.87 -8.37
N THR A 13 6.80 -2.21 -9.31
CA THR A 13 5.83 -1.16 -9.00
C THR A 13 4.70 -1.73 -8.14
N LEU A 14 4.14 -2.87 -8.55
CA LEU A 14 3.07 -3.55 -7.82
C LEU A 14 3.52 -4.01 -6.43
N TYR A 15 4.69 -4.64 -6.33
CA TYR A 15 5.26 -5.05 -5.04
C TYR A 15 5.44 -3.84 -4.11
N LEU A 16 5.96 -2.74 -4.64
CA LEU A 16 6.20 -1.52 -3.85
C LEU A 16 4.90 -0.89 -3.37
N VAL A 17 3.85 -0.84 -4.20
CA VAL A 17 2.53 -0.31 -3.83
C VAL A 17 1.94 -1.10 -2.66
N ILE A 18 1.95 -2.43 -2.73
CA ILE A 18 1.45 -3.31 -1.65
C ILE A 18 2.30 -3.14 -0.40
N TRP A 19 3.63 -3.07 -0.54
CA TRP A 19 4.51 -2.85 0.60
C TRP A 19 4.26 -1.52 1.31
N LEU A 20 4.04 -0.44 0.56
CA LEU A 20 3.71 0.87 1.12
C LEU A 20 2.33 0.86 1.80
N HIS A 21 1.36 0.14 1.22
CA HIS A 21 0.05 -0.07 1.83
C HIS A 21 0.18 -0.75 3.20
N GLU A 22 0.88 -1.89 3.27
CA GLU A 22 1.12 -2.62 4.53
C GLU A 22 1.88 -1.78 5.56
N LEU A 23 2.82 -0.95 5.11
CA LEU A 23 3.51 -0.01 5.99
C LEU A 23 2.55 1.00 6.63
N GLY A 24 1.49 1.40 5.93
CA GLY A 24 0.45 2.27 6.48
C GLY A 24 -0.20 1.67 7.72
N HIS A 25 -0.65 0.42 7.62
CA HIS A 25 -1.20 -0.32 8.77
C HIS A 25 -0.15 -0.53 9.86
N SER A 26 1.03 -0.98 9.46
CA SER A 26 2.16 -1.29 10.36
C SER A 26 2.61 -0.08 11.18
N PHE A 27 2.60 1.13 10.59
CA PHE A 27 2.87 2.38 11.29
C PHE A 27 1.89 2.63 12.44
N PHE A 28 0.59 2.43 12.22
CA PHE A 28 -0.41 2.64 13.27
C PHE A 28 -0.34 1.56 14.35
N TYR A 29 -0.12 0.29 13.99
CA TYR A 29 0.15 -0.75 14.98
C TYR A 29 1.35 -0.43 15.87
N TRP A 30 2.45 0.05 15.29
CA TRP A 30 3.61 0.50 16.07
C TRP A 30 3.29 1.70 16.94
N LYS A 31 2.60 2.70 16.40
CA LYS A 31 2.19 3.91 17.13
C LYS A 31 1.30 3.58 18.34
N TYR A 32 0.47 2.55 18.25
CA TYR A 32 -0.38 2.09 19.34
C TYR A 32 0.28 1.03 20.24
N GLY A 33 1.55 0.69 19.98
CA GLY A 33 2.33 -0.20 20.83
C GLY A 33 2.08 -1.69 20.59
N CYS A 34 1.37 -2.06 19.52
CA CYS A 34 1.12 -3.45 19.10
C CYS A 34 2.28 -4.01 18.25
N LYS A 35 3.31 -3.22 17.95
CA LYS A 35 4.42 -3.64 17.09
C LYS A 35 5.71 -2.94 17.50
N GLU A 36 6.83 -3.66 17.44
CA GLU A 36 8.15 -3.12 17.80
C GLU A 36 8.77 -2.25 16.70
N ASN A 37 8.67 -2.69 15.44
CA ASN A 37 9.27 -2.01 14.29
C ASN A 37 8.29 -1.90 13.12
N TRP A 38 7.78 -0.70 12.87
CA TRP A 38 6.82 -0.43 11.80
C TRP A 38 7.35 -0.70 10.39
N LEU A 39 8.67 -0.70 10.15
CA LEU A 39 9.24 -1.00 8.84
C LEU A 39 9.18 -2.49 8.46
N LYS A 40 8.93 -3.36 9.44
CA LYS A 40 8.89 -4.81 9.22
C LYS A 40 7.48 -5.23 8.83
N VAL A 41 7.25 -5.42 7.54
CA VAL A 41 6.00 -5.96 6.98
C VAL A 41 6.27 -7.25 6.24
N ASN A 42 5.24 -8.06 6.02
CA ASN A 42 5.33 -9.33 5.33
C ASN A 42 4.60 -9.26 3.98
N VAL A 43 5.34 -8.93 2.93
CA VAL A 43 4.82 -8.89 1.55
C VAL A 43 5.40 -10.05 0.77
N LYS A 44 4.52 -10.93 0.31
CA LYS A 44 4.91 -12.16 -0.36
C LYS A 44 5.22 -11.91 -1.84
N PRO A 45 6.09 -12.71 -2.49
CA PRO A 45 6.38 -12.54 -3.92
C PRO A 45 5.16 -12.74 -4.84
N TYR A 46 4.19 -13.54 -4.43
CA TYR A 46 2.92 -13.69 -5.15
C TYR A 46 1.88 -12.64 -4.76
N LEU A 47 2.24 -11.71 -3.86
CA LEU A 47 1.55 -10.47 -3.49
C LEU A 47 0.24 -10.62 -2.71
N PHE A 48 -0.47 -11.74 -2.84
CA PHE A 48 -1.64 -12.06 -2.03
C PHE A 48 -1.27 -12.40 -0.58
N PHE A 49 -2.18 -12.14 0.36
CA PHE A 49 -2.01 -12.40 1.79
C PHE A 49 -0.78 -11.68 2.33
N SER A 50 -0.59 -10.44 1.87
CA SER A 50 0.41 -9.53 2.41
C SER A 50 -0.17 -8.92 3.68
N THR A 51 0.69 -8.71 4.67
CA THR A 51 0.20 -8.33 6.00
C THR A 51 1.16 -7.37 6.69
N PRO A 52 0.66 -6.59 7.67
CA PRO A 52 1.51 -5.75 8.49
C PRO A 52 2.26 -6.57 9.55
N ALA A 53 2.26 -7.91 9.48
CA ALA A 53 2.91 -8.80 10.42
C ALA A 53 4.43 -8.58 10.48
N PRO A 54 5.08 -8.87 11.63
CA PRO A 54 4.51 -9.40 12.88
C PRO A 54 3.84 -8.31 13.72
N VAL A 55 2.66 -8.60 14.27
CA VAL A 55 1.92 -7.73 15.20
C VAL A 55 1.66 -8.54 16.49
N ASP A 56 1.70 -7.88 17.64
CA ASP A 56 1.36 -8.45 18.95
C ASP A 56 -0.16 -8.52 19.08
N GLU A 57 -0.74 -9.66 18.74
CA GLU A 57 -2.19 -9.90 18.73
C GLU A 57 -2.83 -9.67 20.11
N ASP A 58 -2.13 -10.04 21.19
CA ASP A 58 -2.61 -9.81 22.55
C ASP A 58 -2.85 -8.32 22.80
N ARG A 59 -2.00 -7.44 22.24
CA ARG A 59 -2.17 -5.99 22.35
C ARG A 59 -3.24 -5.43 21.41
N VAL A 60 -3.47 -6.08 20.27
CA VAL A 60 -4.50 -5.66 19.30
C VAL A 60 -5.89 -5.77 19.91
N GLU A 61 -6.14 -6.79 20.73
CA GLU A 61 -7.44 -6.97 21.42
C GLU A 61 -7.81 -5.80 22.34
N TYR A 62 -6.82 -5.03 22.83
CA TYR A 62 -7.04 -3.88 23.70
C TYR A 62 -7.17 -2.54 22.95
N LEU A 63 -7.08 -2.54 21.62
CA LEU A 63 -7.29 -1.32 20.84
C LEU A 63 -8.75 -0.88 20.93
N THR A 64 -8.95 0.42 21.13
CA THR A 64 -10.29 1.02 21.03
C THR A 64 -10.82 0.96 19.60
N ASP A 65 -12.14 1.00 19.42
CA ASP A 65 -12.77 1.01 18.09
C ASP A 65 -12.22 2.12 17.17
N LYS A 66 -11.90 3.28 17.74
CA LYS A 66 -11.30 4.39 17.00
C LYS A 66 -9.88 4.06 16.52
N GLN A 67 -9.08 3.39 17.34
CA GLN A 67 -7.73 2.95 16.96
C GLN A 67 -7.81 1.86 15.91
N ASN A 68 -8.70 0.88 16.07
CA ASN A 68 -8.95 -0.16 15.08
C ASN A 68 -9.35 0.45 13.75
N LEU A 69 -10.29 1.41 13.73
CA LEU A 69 -10.67 2.13 12.52
C LEU A 69 -9.45 2.81 11.86
N ILE A 70 -8.62 3.52 12.63
CA ILE A 70 -7.45 4.20 12.07
C ILE A 70 -6.43 3.19 11.50
N VAL A 71 -6.19 2.08 12.20
CA VAL A 71 -5.33 1.00 11.72
C VAL A 71 -5.88 0.43 10.41
N SER A 72 -7.17 0.08 10.34
CA SER A 72 -7.79 -0.50 9.14
C SER A 72 -7.78 0.43 7.94
N TYR A 73 -7.81 1.75 8.14
CA TYR A 73 -7.71 2.71 7.02
C TYR A 73 -6.27 3.13 6.71
N GLY A 74 -5.28 2.66 7.48
CA GLY A 74 -3.88 3.08 7.37
C GLY A 74 -3.31 2.91 5.96
N GLY A 75 -3.45 1.72 5.36
CA GLY A 75 -2.98 1.46 4.01
C GLY A 75 -3.74 2.25 2.94
N ILE A 76 -5.06 2.43 3.08
CA ILE A 76 -5.87 3.25 2.16
C ILE A 76 -5.39 4.70 2.16
N VAL A 77 -5.13 5.27 3.35
CA VAL A 77 -4.64 6.64 3.49
C VAL A 77 -3.27 6.79 2.82
N VAL A 78 -2.36 5.83 3.01
CA VAL A 78 -1.05 5.84 2.34
C VAL A 78 -1.20 5.78 0.82
N ASN A 79 -2.07 4.91 0.31
CA ASN A 79 -2.32 4.80 -1.13
C ASN A 79 -2.81 6.12 -1.73
N LEU A 80 -3.82 6.74 -1.14
CA LEU A 80 -4.37 8.00 -1.64
C LEU A 80 -3.34 9.14 -1.56
N PHE A 81 -2.59 9.22 -0.45
CA PHE A 81 -1.56 10.22 -0.27
C PHE A 81 -0.45 10.10 -1.32
N LEU A 82 0.08 8.89 -1.54
CA LEU A 82 1.15 8.66 -2.50
C LEU A 82 0.70 8.87 -3.95
N ALA A 83 -0.50 8.40 -4.31
CA ALA A 83 -1.07 8.67 -5.62
C ALA A 83 -1.15 10.18 -5.90
N PHE A 84 -1.68 10.95 -4.93
CA PHE A 84 -1.78 12.40 -5.04
C PHE A 84 -0.41 13.07 -5.19
N MET A 85 0.56 12.70 -4.36
CA MET A 85 1.91 13.25 -4.43
C MET A 85 2.58 12.98 -5.79
N ILE A 86 2.42 11.78 -6.35
CA ILE A 86 3.01 11.43 -7.64
C ILE A 86 2.28 12.10 -8.81
N ILE A 87 0.96 12.29 -8.74
CA ILE A 87 0.22 13.08 -9.72
C ILE A 87 0.80 14.51 -9.79
N ILE A 88 1.04 15.15 -8.64
CA ILE A 88 1.67 16.48 -8.60
C ILE A 88 3.05 16.43 -9.26
N VAL A 89 3.87 15.41 -8.97
CA VAL A 89 5.21 15.27 -9.58
C VAL A 89 5.11 15.15 -11.10
N ILE A 90 4.17 14.36 -11.63
CA ILE A 90 3.95 14.22 -13.07
C ILE A 90 3.56 15.56 -13.69
N GLU A 91 2.66 16.33 -13.07
CA GLU A 91 2.18 17.62 -13.61
C GLU A 91 3.28 18.70 -13.65
N ILE A 92 4.21 18.69 -12.70
CA ILE A 92 5.26 19.73 -12.62
C ILE A 92 6.59 19.35 -13.27
N THR A 93 6.76 18.09 -13.70
CA THR A 93 8.02 17.61 -14.28
C THR A 93 7.84 17.10 -15.71
N SER A 94 8.74 17.50 -16.61
CA SER A 94 8.79 16.95 -17.97
C SER A 94 9.51 15.60 -17.95
N ILE A 95 8.76 14.51 -18.07
CA ILE A 95 9.30 13.15 -18.02
C ILE A 95 9.58 12.67 -19.45
N SER A 96 10.85 12.45 -19.77
CA SER A 96 11.27 12.06 -21.13
C SER A 96 11.67 10.58 -21.25
N ASN A 97 11.87 9.88 -20.13
CA ASN A 97 12.26 8.48 -20.12
C ASN A 97 11.03 7.58 -20.00
N ASN A 98 10.74 6.83 -21.05
CA ASN A 98 9.56 5.96 -21.13
C ASN A 98 9.45 4.91 -20.01
N TYR A 99 10.58 4.47 -19.42
CA TYR A 99 10.55 3.52 -18.30
C TYR A 99 10.17 4.18 -16.98
N ILE A 100 10.64 5.41 -16.75
CA ILE A 100 10.26 6.23 -15.59
C ILE A 100 8.80 6.64 -15.72
N GLU A 101 8.40 7.04 -16.92
CA GLU A 101 7.02 7.34 -17.25
C GLU A 101 6.11 6.14 -16.93
N LEU A 102 6.42 4.95 -17.48
CA LEU A 102 5.69 3.72 -17.19
C LEU A 102 5.56 3.47 -15.68
N PHE A 103 6.67 3.55 -14.93
CA PHE A 103 6.69 3.36 -13.48
C PHE A 103 5.71 4.31 -12.79
N LEU A 104 5.78 5.61 -13.07
CA LEU A 104 4.98 6.61 -12.36
C LEU A 104 3.48 6.49 -12.67
N TYR A 105 3.12 6.28 -13.94
CA TYR A 105 1.73 6.06 -14.31
C TYR A 105 1.16 4.77 -13.69
N GLN A 106 1.93 3.68 -13.69
CA GLN A 106 1.54 2.44 -13.02
C GLN A 106 1.44 2.62 -11.50
N PHE A 107 2.39 3.34 -10.89
CA PHE A 107 2.42 3.57 -9.45
C PHE A 107 1.16 4.33 -8.98
N VAL A 108 0.77 5.39 -9.70
CA VAL A 108 -0.50 6.10 -9.45
C VAL A 108 -1.70 5.18 -9.66
N THR A 109 -1.75 4.50 -10.80
CA THR A 109 -2.89 3.63 -11.16
C THR A 109 -3.10 2.54 -10.13
N LEU A 110 -2.03 1.89 -9.68
CA LEU A 110 -2.07 0.80 -8.73
C LEU A 110 -2.44 1.29 -7.32
N HIS A 111 -1.90 2.41 -6.84
CA HIS A 111 -2.34 2.98 -5.57
C HIS A 111 -3.83 3.34 -5.56
N LEU A 112 -4.33 3.94 -6.64
CA LEU A 112 -5.76 4.26 -6.76
C LEU A 112 -6.60 2.98 -6.85
N SER A 113 -6.16 1.98 -7.62
CA SER A 113 -6.83 0.69 -7.74
C SER A 113 -6.94 -0.01 -6.39
N GLU A 114 -5.86 -0.02 -5.60
CA GLU A 114 -5.83 -0.64 -4.28
C GLU A 114 -6.77 0.10 -3.30
N ALA A 115 -6.72 1.44 -3.26
CA ALA A 115 -7.61 2.24 -2.43
C ALA A 115 -9.10 2.03 -2.79
N ILE A 116 -9.43 2.01 -4.08
CA ILE A 116 -10.81 1.78 -4.55
C ILE A 116 -11.25 0.36 -4.23
N SER A 117 -10.37 -0.63 -4.38
CA SER A 117 -10.67 -2.03 -4.08
C SER A 117 -11.10 -2.19 -2.62
N TYR A 118 -10.41 -1.57 -1.66
CA TYR A 118 -10.82 -1.65 -0.27
C TYR A 118 -12.05 -0.81 0.07
N LEU A 119 -12.13 0.42 -0.44
CA LEU A 119 -13.27 1.31 -0.15
C LEU A 119 -14.58 0.79 -0.75
N VAL A 120 -14.53 0.12 -1.89
CA VAL A 120 -15.73 -0.32 -2.62
C VAL A 120 -15.89 -1.83 -2.57
N LEU A 121 -14.93 -2.59 -3.11
CA LEU A 121 -15.07 -4.05 -3.26
C LEU A 121 -14.99 -4.77 -1.92
N GLY A 122 -14.08 -4.37 -1.03
CA GLY A 122 -13.94 -4.93 0.31
C GLY A 122 -15.20 -4.77 1.16
N ASN A 123 -15.91 -3.64 1.01
CA ASN A 123 -17.19 -3.41 1.67
C ASN A 123 -18.36 -4.20 1.06
N ILE A 124 -18.30 -4.54 -0.24
CA ILE A 124 -19.35 -5.33 -0.92
C ILE A 124 -19.19 -6.83 -0.62
N TYR A 125 -17.96 -7.34 -0.67
CA TYR A 125 -17.68 -8.77 -0.52
C TYR A 125 -17.26 -9.19 0.88
N LEU A 126 -17.17 -8.25 1.84
CA LEU A 126 -16.66 -8.47 3.21
C LEU A 126 -15.32 -9.21 3.22
N VAL A 127 -14.48 -8.94 2.23
CA VAL A 127 -13.10 -9.43 2.16
C VAL A 127 -12.24 -8.31 2.74
N SER A 128 -11.59 -8.55 3.89
CA SER A 128 -10.58 -7.62 4.42
C SER A 128 -9.30 -7.67 3.59
N ASP A 129 -8.38 -6.74 3.84
CA ASP A 129 -7.02 -6.63 3.25
C ASP A 129 -6.47 -7.96 2.72
N MET A 130 -6.11 -7.98 1.42
CA MET A 130 -5.78 -9.19 0.66
C MET A 130 -4.52 -9.91 1.11
#